data_AF-A0A7Y4YG33-F1
#
_entry.id   AF-A0A7Y4YG33-F1
#
_cell.length_a   1.000
_cell.length_b   1.000
_cell.length_c   1.000
_cell.angle_alpha   90.00
_cell.angle_beta   90.00
_cell.angle_gamma   90.00
#
_symmetry.space_group_name_H-M   'P 1'
#
loop_
_entity.id
_entity.type
_entity.pdbx_description
1 polymer ?
#
loop_
_entity_poly.entity_id
_entity_poly.type
_entity_poly.pdbx_seq_one_letter_code
_entity_poly.pdbx_strand_id
1 'polypeptide(L)'
;GARCDGADHGGCQAGCLILWKEQWLKPLPKGAALNLVTIEGGSRSGMAVGSEAGSDTARMRLVACARSENPAEPGREVYRCQITELKKASFELPWWDLQVYLEDVISRNRRLGEVVSLLFIMLFNWVQGKRGGNAYPYIEVGRLTKTPVHSTHLKPGDKVRVKSLGEIQSTLDGRNKNRGLFFDVGMARYCGHTFRVAESATKIIHEKTGEIIRVPENNPMILLDGAICHADYQKFCTRSEYVFWREIWLEKIESGDEQVVSACFEGETCAAGKSN
;
A
#
# COMPACT_ATOMS: atom_id res chain seq x y z
N GLY A 1 -4.70 -9.87 -5.05
CA GLY A 1 -3.96 -10.90 -4.29
C GLY A 1 -4.63 -11.10 -2.94
N ALA A 2 -4.39 -12.23 -2.28
CA ALA A 2 -4.97 -12.50 -0.95
C ALA A 2 -4.35 -11.57 0.11
N ARG A 3 -5.19 -10.89 0.90
CA ARG A 3 -4.78 -9.93 1.93
C ARG A 3 -5.37 -10.31 3.28
N CYS A 4 -4.65 -9.99 4.35
CA CYS A 4 -5.08 -10.21 5.72
C CYS A 4 -6.21 -9.25 6.10
N ASP A 5 -7.29 -9.77 6.68
CA ASP A 5 -8.44 -9.00 7.19
C ASP A 5 -8.24 -8.49 8.63
N GLY A 6 -7.19 -8.97 9.30
CA GLY A 6 -6.82 -8.58 10.67
C GLY A 6 -7.74 -9.10 11.77
N ALA A 7 -8.71 -9.97 11.47
CA ALA A 7 -9.69 -10.45 12.45
C ALA A 7 -9.01 -11.17 13.64
N ASP A 8 -8.04 -12.03 13.36
CA ASP A 8 -7.25 -12.74 14.36
C ASP A 8 -6.07 -11.89 14.92
N HIS A 9 -5.99 -10.60 14.58
CA HIS A 9 -4.90 -9.67 14.96
C HIS A 9 -5.44 -8.35 15.56
N GLY A 10 -6.43 -8.46 16.45
CA GLY A 10 -6.98 -7.29 17.17
C GLY A 10 -7.81 -6.34 16.31
N GLY A 11 -8.22 -6.78 15.12
CA GLY A 11 -8.91 -5.97 14.11
C GLY A 11 -7.99 -4.98 13.42
N CYS A 12 -6.74 -5.38 13.14
CA CYS A 12 -5.79 -4.55 12.38
C CYS A 12 -6.27 -4.30 10.95
N GLN A 13 -6.39 -3.05 10.53
CA GLN A 13 -6.97 -2.65 9.24
C GLN A 13 -5.90 -2.37 8.16
N ALA A 14 -4.68 -2.89 8.32
CA ALA A 14 -3.57 -2.61 7.39
C ALA A 14 -3.70 -3.31 6.02
N GLY A 15 -4.51 -4.38 5.92
CA GLY A 15 -4.75 -5.07 4.65
C GLY A 15 -3.49 -5.66 4.01
N CYS A 16 -2.53 -6.14 4.80
CA CYS A 16 -1.23 -6.62 4.30
C CYS A 16 -1.38 -7.80 3.33
N LEU A 17 -0.54 -7.85 2.29
CA LEU A 17 -0.47 -8.99 1.38
C LEU A 17 0.02 -10.24 2.15
N ILE A 18 -0.61 -11.38 1.92
CA ILE A 18 -0.17 -12.64 2.55
C ILE A 18 1.08 -13.14 1.81
N LEU A 19 2.14 -13.38 2.59
CA LEU A 19 3.40 -13.93 2.10
C LEU A 19 3.35 -15.46 2.15
N TRP A 20 3.75 -16.10 1.06
CA TRP A 20 3.80 -17.57 0.94
C TRP A 20 5.24 -18.02 0.74
N LYS A 21 5.64 -19.09 1.42
CA LYS A 21 6.87 -19.79 1.05
C LYS A 21 6.60 -20.66 -0.15
N GLU A 22 7.51 -20.66 -1.13
CA GLU A 22 7.40 -21.46 -2.34
C GLU A 22 7.22 -22.96 -2.03
N GLN A 23 7.90 -23.47 -1.01
CA GLN A 23 7.78 -24.87 -0.54
C GLN A 23 6.35 -25.27 -0.09
N TRP A 24 5.46 -24.31 0.14
CA TRP A 24 4.05 -24.56 0.49
C TRP A 24 3.13 -24.57 -0.73
N LEU A 25 3.61 -24.09 -1.87
CA LEU A 25 2.83 -23.93 -3.08
C LEU A 25 3.12 -25.10 -4.04
N LYS A 26 2.11 -25.45 -4.83
CA LYS A 26 2.26 -26.39 -5.95
C LYS A 26 1.99 -25.64 -7.25
N PRO A 27 2.89 -25.71 -8.24
CA PRO A 27 2.66 -25.07 -9.52
C PRO A 27 1.44 -25.71 -10.20
N LEU A 28 0.57 -24.88 -10.77
CA LEU A 28 -0.50 -25.37 -11.61
C LEU A 28 0.03 -25.71 -13.01
N PRO A 29 -0.47 -26.79 -13.65
CA PRO A 29 -0.17 -27.07 -15.04
C PRO A 29 -0.54 -25.87 -15.94
N LYS A 30 0.20 -25.68 -17.04
CA LYS A 30 -0.14 -24.66 -18.03
C LYS A 30 -1.55 -24.92 -18.58
N GLY A 31 -2.41 -23.91 -18.52
CA GLY A 31 -3.81 -24.01 -18.97
C GLY A 31 -4.79 -24.56 -17.94
N ALA A 32 -4.35 -24.89 -16.72
CA ALA A 32 -5.26 -25.21 -15.64
C ALA A 32 -6.16 -24.01 -15.31
N ALA A 33 -7.46 -24.25 -15.17
CA ALA A 33 -8.42 -23.21 -14.77
C ALA A 33 -8.12 -22.73 -13.34
N LEU A 34 -8.10 -21.41 -13.15
CA LEU A 34 -8.00 -20.82 -11.82
C LEU A 34 -9.35 -20.95 -11.12
N ASN A 35 -9.38 -21.72 -10.02
CA ASN A 35 -10.50 -21.69 -9.09
C ASN A 35 -10.35 -20.47 -8.18
N LEU A 36 -10.79 -19.31 -8.68
CA LEU A 36 -10.85 -18.07 -7.89
C LEU A 36 -11.98 -18.21 -6.87
N VAL A 37 -11.62 -18.48 -5.62
CA VAL A 37 -12.55 -18.46 -4.49
C VAL A 37 -12.47 -17.09 -3.83
N THR A 38 -13.58 -16.36 -3.80
CA THR A 38 -13.71 -15.19 -2.91
C THR A 38 -14.03 -15.71 -1.53
N ILE A 39 -13.03 -15.73 -0.64
CA ILE A 39 -13.25 -16.00 0.78
C ILE A 39 -13.71 -14.68 1.40
N GLU A 40 -15.01 -14.42 1.38
CA GLU A 40 -15.58 -13.31 2.13
C GLU A 40 -15.53 -13.63 3.63
N GLY A 41 -15.04 -12.66 4.42
CA GLY A 41 -14.96 -12.74 5.88
C GLY A 41 -16.35 -12.92 6.50
N GLY A 42 -16.80 -14.17 6.58
CA GLY A 42 -18.12 -14.52 7.13
C GLY A 42 -18.66 -15.86 6.66
N SER A 43 -18.34 -16.32 5.44
CA SER A 43 -18.85 -17.61 4.96
C SER A 43 -17.87 -18.74 5.30
N ARG A 44 -18.16 -19.45 6.40
CA ARG A 44 -17.47 -20.67 6.86
C ARG A 44 -17.60 -21.88 5.91
N SER A 45 -17.96 -21.67 4.65
CA SER A 45 -18.33 -22.73 3.70
C SER A 45 -17.42 -22.80 2.46
N GLY A 46 -16.18 -22.30 2.55
CA GLY A 46 -15.14 -22.57 1.57
C GLY A 46 -14.40 -23.86 1.95
N MET A 47 -14.80 -24.97 1.34
CA MET A 47 -14.26 -26.33 1.58
C MET A 47 -12.72 -26.35 1.65
N ALA A 48 -12.18 -26.47 2.87
CA ALA A 48 -10.92 -27.17 3.06
C ALA A 48 -11.19 -28.64 2.77
N VAL A 49 -10.73 -29.13 1.61
CA VAL A 49 -10.74 -30.56 1.29
C VAL A 49 -9.68 -31.22 2.18
N GLY A 50 -10.11 -31.64 3.37
CA GLY A 50 -9.31 -32.31 4.40
C GLY A 50 -10.03 -32.22 5.74
N SER A 51 -10.54 -33.36 6.21
CA SER A 51 -11.51 -33.48 7.31
C SER A 51 -11.01 -33.04 8.70
N GLU A 52 -11.98 -32.60 9.51
CA GLU A 52 -12.20 -32.96 10.93
C GLU A 52 -11.24 -32.45 12.03
N ALA A 53 -11.79 -31.67 12.97
CA ALA A 53 -11.37 -31.37 14.36
C ALA A 53 -9.93 -30.87 14.64
N GLY A 54 -8.91 -31.40 13.96
CA GLY A 54 -7.52 -30.98 14.02
C GLY A 54 -7.26 -29.63 13.38
N SER A 55 -8.01 -29.26 12.33
CA SER A 55 -7.89 -27.95 11.67
C SER A 55 -8.32 -26.80 12.60
N ASP A 56 -9.43 -26.96 13.33
CA ASP A 56 -9.89 -25.95 14.29
C ASP A 56 -8.95 -25.82 15.49
N THR A 57 -8.39 -26.94 15.95
CA THR A 57 -7.40 -26.96 17.03
C THR A 57 -6.09 -26.30 16.60
N ALA A 58 -5.62 -26.56 15.37
CA ALA A 58 -4.44 -25.93 14.81
C ALA A 58 -4.65 -24.41 14.62
N ARG A 59 -5.82 -23.99 14.11
CA ARG A 59 -6.18 -22.58 13.98
C ARG A 59 -6.20 -21.89 15.34
N MET A 60 -6.84 -22.50 16.35
CA MET A 60 -6.87 -21.94 17.71
C MET A 60 -5.47 -21.77 18.30
N ARG A 61 -4.56 -22.74 18.09
CA ARG A 61 -3.16 -22.62 18.53
C ARG A 61 -2.44 -21.48 17.82
N LEU A 62 -2.64 -21.32 16.52
CA LEU A 62 -2.06 -20.20 15.76
C LEU A 62 -2.57 -18.84 16.25
N VAL A 63 -3.87 -18.71 16.48
CA VAL A 63 -4.47 -17.48 17.04
C VAL A 63 -3.92 -17.19 18.43
N ALA A 64 -3.76 -18.21 19.28
CA ALA A 64 -3.15 -18.04 20.59
C ALA A 64 -1.68 -17.57 20.51
N CYS A 65 -0.93 -17.99 19.49
CA CYS A 65 0.43 -17.51 19.25
C CYS A 65 0.50 -16.10 18.62
N ALA A 66 -0.58 -15.64 17.99
CA ALA A 66 -0.66 -14.34 17.34
C ALA A 66 -0.77 -13.18 18.35
N ARG A 67 -1.06 -13.47 19.62
CA ARG A 67 -1.22 -12.48 20.69
C ARG A 67 -0.40 -12.85 21.91
N SER A 68 0.32 -11.88 22.46
CA SER A 68 1.06 -11.99 23.71
C SER A 68 0.99 -10.68 24.50
N GLU A 69 1.47 -10.69 25.74
CA GLU A 69 1.64 -9.46 26.53
C GLU A 69 3.04 -8.88 26.35
N ASN A 70 3.16 -7.55 26.44
CA ASN A 70 4.45 -6.87 26.42
C ASN A 70 5.24 -7.25 27.70
N PRO A 71 6.44 -7.86 27.57
CA PRO A 71 7.22 -8.25 28.74
C PRO A 71 7.68 -7.07 29.62
N ALA A 72 7.79 -5.86 29.04
CA ALA A 72 8.20 -4.66 29.75
C ALA A 72 7.03 -3.92 30.41
N GLU A 73 5.81 -4.09 29.92
CA GLU A 73 4.60 -3.40 30.38
C GLU A 73 3.42 -4.39 30.45
N PRO A 74 3.24 -5.10 31.58
CA PRO A 74 2.15 -6.05 31.77
C PRO A 74 0.78 -5.40 31.53
N GLY A 75 -0.12 -6.11 30.84
CA GLY A 75 -1.43 -5.60 30.43
C GLY A 75 -1.46 -4.89 29.07
N ARG A 76 -0.31 -4.63 28.44
CA ARG A 76 -0.25 -4.12 27.07
C ARG A 76 -0.16 -5.25 26.06
N GLU A 77 -1.18 -5.38 25.23
CA GLU A 77 -1.23 -6.42 24.19
C GLU A 77 -0.24 -6.14 23.05
N VAL A 78 0.46 -7.19 22.65
CA VAL A 78 1.37 -7.23 21.50
C VAL A 78 0.92 -8.34 20.55
N TYR A 79 0.86 -8.00 19.27
CA TYR A 79 0.44 -8.90 18.21
C TYR A 79 1.64 -9.35 17.38
N ARG A 80 1.60 -10.60 16.93
CA ARG A 80 2.59 -11.21 16.05
C ARG A 80 1.90 -11.59 14.74
N CYS A 81 2.38 -11.03 13.64
CA CYS A 81 1.94 -11.37 12.29
C CYS A 81 3.16 -11.54 11.36
N GLN A 82 2.92 -11.89 10.08
CA GLN A 82 3.99 -12.03 9.10
C GLN A 82 4.87 -10.79 8.98
N ILE A 83 4.27 -9.59 9.10
CA ILE A 83 4.98 -8.32 8.96
C ILE A 83 5.83 -8.00 10.19
N THR A 84 5.30 -8.18 11.41
CA THR A 84 6.08 -7.93 12.64
C THR A 84 7.26 -8.89 12.79
N GLU A 85 7.11 -10.12 12.30
CA GLU A 85 8.16 -11.14 12.34
C GLU A 85 9.06 -11.14 11.09
N LEU A 86 8.75 -10.32 10.07
CA LEU A 86 9.43 -10.33 8.77
C LEU A 86 10.93 -10.11 8.94
N LYS A 87 11.33 -9.12 9.74
CA LYS A 87 12.74 -8.83 10.00
C LYS A 87 13.49 -10.04 10.60
N LYS A 88 12.85 -10.78 11.52
CA LYS A 88 13.44 -11.96 12.16
C LYS A 88 13.48 -13.18 11.22
N ALA A 89 12.53 -13.23 10.29
CA ALA A 89 12.42 -14.29 9.28
C ALA A 89 13.26 -14.02 8.01
N SER A 90 13.98 -12.89 7.98
CA SER A 90 14.80 -12.44 6.85
C SER A 90 16.25 -12.20 7.27
N PHE A 91 17.14 -12.02 6.29
CA PHE A 91 18.53 -11.61 6.49
C PHE A 91 18.80 -10.29 5.77
N GLU A 92 19.79 -9.54 6.25
CA GLU A 92 20.19 -8.28 5.62
C GLU A 92 20.99 -8.57 4.35
N LEU A 93 20.58 -7.95 3.25
CA LEU A 93 21.29 -8.03 1.98
C LEU A 93 22.37 -6.94 1.91
N PRO A 94 23.58 -7.24 1.41
CA PRO A 94 24.58 -6.23 1.15
C PRO A 94 24.06 -5.17 0.18
N TRP A 95 24.40 -3.91 0.40
CA TRP A 95 23.86 -2.82 -0.42
C TRP A 95 24.34 -2.87 -1.88
N TRP A 96 25.44 -3.58 -2.17
CA TRP A 96 26.03 -3.78 -3.49
C TRP A 96 25.57 -5.07 -4.19
N ASP A 97 24.67 -5.85 -3.59
CA ASP A 97 24.25 -7.12 -4.16
C ASP A 97 23.33 -6.90 -5.38
N LEU A 98 23.89 -7.12 -6.57
CA LEU A 98 23.16 -7.00 -7.83
C LEU A 98 22.38 -8.26 -8.19
N GLN A 99 22.59 -9.38 -7.49
CA GLN A 99 21.90 -10.65 -7.79
C GLN A 99 20.40 -10.50 -7.58
N VAL A 100 19.98 -9.72 -6.58
CA VAL A 100 18.57 -9.41 -6.30
C VAL A 100 17.87 -8.83 -7.53
N TYR A 101 18.52 -7.90 -8.24
CA TYR A 101 17.93 -7.30 -9.43
C TYR A 101 17.89 -8.26 -10.63
N LEU A 102 18.89 -9.15 -10.73
CA LEU A 102 18.89 -10.20 -11.74
C LEU A 102 17.77 -11.22 -11.48
N GLU A 103 17.59 -11.62 -10.22
CA GLU A 103 16.51 -12.49 -9.77
C GLU A 103 15.13 -11.89 -10.05
N ASP A 104 14.94 -10.59 -9.82
CA ASP A 104 13.69 -9.89 -10.16
C ASP A 104 13.37 -9.93 -11.66
N VAL A 105 14.38 -9.88 -12.53
CA VAL A 105 14.20 -10.01 -13.98
C VAL A 105 13.93 -11.46 -14.39
N ILE A 106 14.69 -12.41 -13.84
CA ILE A 106 14.54 -13.85 -14.15
C ILE A 106 13.16 -14.36 -13.70
N SER A 107 12.74 -13.99 -12.49
CA SER A 107 11.42 -14.32 -11.93
C SER A 107 10.27 -13.58 -12.62
N ARG A 108 10.57 -12.60 -13.49
CA ARG A 108 9.60 -11.72 -14.16
C ARG A 108 8.79 -10.86 -13.18
N ASN A 109 9.31 -10.63 -11.97
CA ASN A 109 8.77 -9.63 -11.06
C ASN A 109 8.95 -8.22 -11.63
N ARG A 110 10.04 -7.97 -12.36
CA ARG A 110 10.35 -6.71 -13.03
C ARG A 110 10.88 -6.89 -14.44
N ARG A 111 10.69 -5.88 -15.26
CA ARG A 111 11.29 -5.80 -16.60
C ARG A 111 12.72 -5.29 -16.48
N LEU A 112 13.61 -5.78 -17.35
CA LEU A 112 15.02 -5.34 -17.38
C LEU A 112 15.15 -3.81 -17.50
N GLY A 113 14.30 -3.17 -18.31
CA GLY A 113 14.31 -1.72 -18.46
C GLY A 113 14.03 -0.98 -17.15
N GLU A 114 13.14 -1.48 -16.30
CA GLU A 114 12.82 -0.88 -15.00
C GLU A 114 14.02 -0.94 -14.06
N VAL A 115 14.69 -2.10 -14.01
CA VAL A 115 15.92 -2.29 -13.23
C VAL A 115 17.02 -1.32 -13.67
N VAL A 116 17.24 -1.23 -14.98
CA VAL A 116 18.24 -0.32 -15.54
C VAL A 116 17.92 1.13 -15.17
N SER A 117 16.66 1.56 -15.31
CA SER A 117 16.22 2.89 -14.90
C SER A 117 16.44 3.16 -13.41
N LEU A 118 16.12 2.22 -12.53
CA LEU A 118 16.38 2.36 -11.09
C LEU A 118 17.87 2.56 -10.81
N LEU A 119 18.74 1.74 -11.40
CA LEU A 119 20.19 1.84 -11.19
C LEU A 119 20.74 3.20 -11.67
N PHE A 120 20.23 3.71 -12.79
CA PHE A 120 20.56 5.06 -13.26
C PHE A 120 20.06 6.15 -12.30
N ILE A 121 18.83 6.04 -11.78
CA ILE A 121 18.30 6.98 -10.78
C ILE A 121 19.13 6.95 -9.50
N MET A 122 19.53 5.77 -9.02
CA MET A 122 20.38 5.62 -7.85
C MET A 122 21.75 6.29 -8.06
N LEU A 123 22.38 6.07 -9.22
CA LEU A 123 23.64 6.72 -9.58
C LEU A 123 23.47 8.25 -9.67
N PHE A 124 22.42 8.71 -10.35
CA PHE A 124 22.10 10.13 -10.47
C PHE A 124 21.92 10.78 -9.09
N ASN A 125 21.11 10.19 -8.22
CA ASN A 125 20.86 10.71 -6.87
C ASN A 125 22.11 10.72 -6.01
N TRP A 126 22.97 9.71 -6.13
CA TRP A 126 24.27 9.69 -5.45
C TRP A 126 25.16 10.86 -5.91
N VAL A 127 25.26 11.11 -7.23
CA VAL A 127 26.00 12.26 -7.77
C VAL A 127 25.40 13.59 -7.30
N GLN A 128 24.08 13.72 -7.36
CA GLN A 128 23.37 14.93 -6.92
C GLN A 128 23.60 15.22 -5.44
N GLY A 129 23.53 14.19 -4.58
CA GLY A 129 23.80 14.33 -3.16
C GLY A 129 25.23 14.82 -2.87
N LYS A 130 26.21 14.41 -3.67
CA LYS A 130 27.60 14.91 -3.57
C LYS A 130 27.77 16.34 -4.07
N ARG A 131 26.89 16.80 -4.97
CA ARG A 131 26.95 18.14 -5.59
C ARG A 131 26.00 19.16 -4.94
N GLY A 132 25.26 18.77 -3.90
CA GLY A 132 24.22 19.60 -3.30
C GLY A 132 23.01 19.85 -4.21
N GLY A 133 22.81 19.00 -5.22
CA GLY A 133 21.68 19.07 -6.15
C GLY A 133 20.44 18.34 -5.65
N ASN A 134 19.34 18.51 -6.38
CA ASN A 134 18.08 17.82 -6.10
C ASN A 134 18.11 16.36 -6.59
N ALA A 135 17.58 15.45 -5.77
CA ALA A 135 17.37 14.05 -6.12
C ALA A 135 16.13 13.87 -7.00
N TYR A 136 16.11 12.79 -7.80
CA TYR A 136 14.99 12.34 -8.59
C TYR A 136 14.23 11.19 -7.88
N PRO A 137 12.89 11.17 -7.95
CA PRO A 137 12.03 12.24 -8.44
C PRO A 137 12.04 13.40 -7.44
N TYR A 138 12.11 14.62 -7.95
CA TYR A 138 12.06 15.79 -7.09
C TYR A 138 10.61 16.11 -6.75
N ILE A 139 10.32 16.18 -5.45
CA ILE A 139 9.06 16.71 -4.94
C ILE A 139 9.41 17.89 -4.05
N GLU A 140 8.86 19.05 -4.38
CA GLU A 140 9.01 20.25 -3.56
C GLU A 140 8.44 20.00 -2.17
N VAL A 141 9.19 20.41 -1.14
CA VAL A 141 8.79 20.22 0.25
C VAL A 141 7.66 21.14 0.64
N GLY A 142 6.74 20.62 1.47
CA GLY A 142 5.70 21.43 2.08
C GLY A 142 6.26 22.58 2.92
N ARG A 143 5.47 23.63 3.11
CA ARG A 143 5.90 24.85 3.83
C ARG A 143 5.10 25.11 5.11
N LEU A 144 4.13 24.25 5.43
CA LEU A 144 3.24 24.47 6.57
C LEU A 144 3.90 24.09 7.90
N THR A 145 3.68 24.92 8.92
CA THR A 145 4.02 24.58 10.32
C THR A 145 2.93 23.75 10.98
N LYS A 146 1.66 24.00 10.62
CA LYS A 146 0.49 23.27 11.12
C LYS A 146 -0.35 22.82 9.93
N THR A 147 -0.54 21.51 9.79
CA THR A 147 -1.24 20.97 8.62
C THR A 147 -2.76 20.93 8.83
N PRO A 148 -3.56 21.26 7.79
CA PRO A 148 -5.01 21.21 7.86
C PRO A 148 -5.52 19.77 7.99
N VAL A 149 -6.74 19.63 8.49
CA VAL A 149 -7.52 18.39 8.50
C VAL A 149 -8.81 18.67 7.78
N HIS A 150 -9.19 17.77 6.88
CA HIS A 150 -10.48 17.76 6.23
C HIS A 150 -10.96 16.32 6.24
N SER A 151 -12.18 16.10 6.72
CA SER A 151 -12.82 14.79 6.71
C SER A 151 -14.17 14.94 6.03
N THR A 152 -14.38 14.07 5.07
CA THR A 152 -15.61 13.87 4.30
C THR A 152 -16.33 12.60 4.75
N HIS A 153 -15.85 11.96 5.82
CA HIS A 153 -16.33 10.69 6.35
C HIS A 153 -16.45 9.61 5.26
N LEU A 154 -15.39 9.44 4.47
CA LEU A 154 -15.32 8.42 3.42
C LEU A 154 -15.56 7.01 3.98
N LYS A 155 -16.36 6.23 3.25
CA LYS A 155 -16.67 4.84 3.60
C LYS A 155 -16.10 3.88 2.56
N PRO A 156 -15.77 2.63 2.94
CA PRO A 156 -15.47 1.57 1.99
C PRO A 156 -16.52 1.51 0.87
N GLY A 157 -16.04 1.43 -0.38
CA GLY A 157 -16.86 1.43 -1.60
C GLY A 157 -17.05 2.81 -2.26
N ASP A 158 -16.82 3.92 -1.55
CA ASP A 158 -16.90 5.26 -2.12
C ASP A 158 -15.89 5.43 -3.28
N LYS A 159 -16.32 6.09 -4.37
CA LYS A 159 -15.43 6.50 -5.46
C LYS A 159 -14.75 7.81 -5.10
N VAL A 160 -13.44 7.87 -5.26
CA VAL A 160 -12.64 9.04 -4.94
C VAL A 160 -11.59 9.31 -6.01
N ARG A 161 -11.28 10.59 -6.24
CA ARG A 161 -10.12 11.03 -7.01
C ARG A 161 -9.01 11.41 -6.06
N VAL A 162 -7.78 11.03 -6.36
CA VAL A 162 -6.61 11.58 -5.67
C VAL A 162 -6.36 12.96 -6.24
N LYS A 163 -6.22 13.97 -5.36
CA LYS A 163 -5.90 15.34 -5.77
C LYS A 163 -4.62 15.43 -6.58
N SER A 164 -4.46 16.53 -7.30
CA SER A 164 -3.21 16.80 -8.00
C SER A 164 -2.03 16.92 -7.02
N LEU A 165 -0.81 16.71 -7.52
CA LEU A 165 0.39 16.79 -6.69
C LEU A 165 0.52 18.16 -6.00
N GLY A 166 0.27 19.25 -6.71
CA GLY A 166 0.36 20.61 -6.16
C GLY A 166 -0.65 20.88 -5.05
N GLU A 167 -1.89 20.39 -5.20
CA GLU A 167 -2.91 20.51 -4.16
C GLU A 167 -2.51 19.73 -2.91
N ILE A 168 -2.00 18.50 -3.06
CA ILE A 168 -1.53 17.71 -1.92
C ILE A 168 -0.34 18.38 -1.25
N GLN A 169 0.65 18.84 -2.02
CA GLN A 169 1.84 19.55 -1.50
C GLN A 169 1.47 20.76 -0.66
N SER A 170 0.41 21.51 -1.04
CA SER A 170 -0.08 22.65 -0.27
C SER A 170 -0.58 22.28 1.13
N THR A 171 -0.84 21.00 1.40
CA THR A 171 -1.31 20.49 2.70
C THR A 171 -0.20 19.90 3.57
N LEU A 172 1.04 19.87 3.09
CA LEU A 172 2.16 19.19 3.75
C LEU A 172 3.03 20.15 4.58
N ASP A 173 3.67 19.60 5.61
CA ASP A 173 4.72 20.26 6.38
C ASP A 173 6.10 20.16 5.71
N GLY A 174 7.11 20.80 6.33
CA GLY A 174 8.50 20.77 5.86
C GLY A 174 9.18 19.38 5.85
N ARG A 175 8.49 18.34 6.33
CA ARG A 175 8.92 16.94 6.26
C ARG A 175 8.02 16.13 5.33
N ASN A 176 7.23 16.77 4.47
CA ASN A 176 6.25 16.14 3.59
C ASN A 176 5.23 15.28 4.34
N LYS A 177 4.82 15.69 5.53
CA LYS A 177 3.78 15.01 6.31
C LYS A 177 2.52 15.85 6.40
N ASN A 178 1.37 15.17 6.51
CA ASN A 178 0.14 15.74 7.03
C ASN A 178 -0.30 14.94 8.25
N ARG A 179 -0.37 15.60 9.41
CA ARG A 179 -0.76 14.97 10.69
C ARG A 179 -0.02 13.65 10.94
N GLY A 180 1.31 13.70 10.81
CA GLY A 180 2.20 12.56 11.03
C GLY A 180 2.29 11.55 9.89
N LEU A 181 1.38 11.57 8.91
CA LEU A 181 1.42 10.67 7.75
C LEU A 181 2.24 11.28 6.63
N PHE A 182 3.23 10.53 6.15
CA PHE A 182 4.17 10.97 5.12
C PHE A 182 3.58 10.78 3.73
N PHE A 183 3.75 11.79 2.87
CA PHE A 183 3.48 11.70 1.45
C PHE A 183 4.78 11.36 0.73
N ASP A 184 4.90 10.09 0.32
CA ASP A 184 6.10 9.56 -0.34
C ASP A 184 6.11 9.84 -1.85
N VAL A 185 7.31 9.83 -2.45
CA VAL A 185 7.50 9.99 -3.89
C VAL A 185 6.72 8.98 -4.73
N GLY A 186 6.61 7.74 -4.25
CA GLY A 186 5.83 6.70 -4.92
C GLY A 186 4.34 7.00 -4.97
N MET A 187 3.83 7.85 -4.07
CA MET A 187 2.40 8.21 -4.02
C MET A 187 2.00 9.15 -5.15
N ALA A 188 2.93 9.98 -5.63
CA ALA A 188 2.67 10.99 -6.66
C ALA A 188 2.13 10.39 -7.97
N ARG A 189 2.46 9.11 -8.26
CA ARG A 189 1.96 8.40 -9.45
C ARG A 189 0.44 8.21 -9.46
N TYR A 190 -0.20 8.31 -8.31
CA TYR A 190 -1.64 8.11 -8.16
C TYR A 190 -2.42 9.43 -8.24
N CYS A 191 -1.73 10.58 -8.20
CA CYS A 191 -2.37 11.89 -8.32
C CYS A 191 -3.17 12.01 -9.62
N GLY A 192 -4.39 12.56 -9.52
CA GLY A 192 -5.31 12.73 -10.64
C GLY A 192 -6.10 11.47 -11.04
N HIS A 193 -5.73 10.29 -10.53
CA HIS A 193 -6.42 9.04 -10.82
C HIS A 193 -7.59 8.80 -9.86
N THR A 194 -8.55 7.99 -10.32
CA THR A 194 -9.76 7.63 -9.56
C THR A 194 -9.65 6.21 -9.03
N PHE A 195 -10.04 6.02 -7.78
CA PHE A 195 -10.03 4.75 -7.07
C PHE A 195 -11.31 4.54 -6.29
N ARG A 196 -11.47 3.34 -5.75
CA ARG A 196 -12.48 3.07 -4.73
C ARG A 196 -11.81 2.95 -3.37
N VAL A 197 -12.47 3.46 -2.35
CA VAL A 197 -12.04 3.28 -0.96
C VAL A 197 -12.17 1.80 -0.61
N ALA A 198 -11.06 1.17 -0.25
CA ALA A 198 -11.02 -0.21 0.22
C ALA A 198 -11.34 -0.29 1.71
N GLU A 199 -10.74 0.59 2.52
CA GLU A 199 -10.87 0.58 3.98
C GLU A 199 -10.65 1.99 4.55
N SER A 200 -11.31 2.29 5.68
CA SER A 200 -11.06 3.49 6.48
C SER A 200 -10.44 3.07 7.82
N ALA A 201 -9.11 3.02 7.84
CA ALA A 201 -8.34 2.42 8.93
C ALA A 201 -8.11 3.43 10.07
N THR A 202 -8.58 3.06 11.27
CA THR A 202 -8.27 3.77 12.52
C THR A 202 -7.33 2.97 13.42
N LYS A 203 -7.12 1.69 13.10
CA LYS A 203 -6.34 0.76 13.91
C LYS A 203 -5.37 -0.05 13.07
N ILE A 204 -4.07 0.05 13.37
CA ILE A 204 -3.02 -0.75 12.72
C ILE A 204 -2.03 -1.29 13.75
N ILE A 205 -1.37 -2.40 13.45
CA ILE A 205 -0.26 -2.90 14.26
C ILE A 205 1.02 -2.17 13.85
N HIS A 206 1.77 -1.68 14.82
CA HIS A 206 3.09 -1.12 14.60
C HIS A 206 4.09 -2.25 14.32
N GLU A 207 4.69 -2.24 13.13
CA GLU A 207 5.58 -3.31 12.65
C GLU A 207 6.70 -3.67 13.65
N LYS A 208 7.33 -2.67 14.28
CA LYS A 208 8.48 -2.91 15.16
C LYS A 208 8.09 -3.43 16.54
N THR A 209 7.00 -2.92 17.11
CA THR A 209 6.63 -3.23 18.51
C THR A 209 5.52 -4.28 18.61
N GLY A 210 4.78 -4.54 17.54
CA GLY A 210 3.58 -5.39 17.54
C GLY A 210 2.39 -4.78 18.26
N GLU A 211 2.50 -3.54 18.75
CA GLU A 211 1.43 -2.87 19.47
C GLU A 211 0.44 -2.21 18.51
N ILE A 212 -0.81 -2.08 18.94
CA ILE A 212 -1.83 -1.38 18.16
C ILE A 212 -1.62 0.13 18.25
N ILE A 213 -1.44 0.77 17.09
CA ILE A 213 -1.57 2.21 16.90
C ILE A 213 -3.03 2.52 16.60
N ARG A 214 -3.55 3.54 17.29
CA ARG A 214 -4.87 4.11 17.01
C ARG A 214 -4.71 5.52 16.49
N VAL A 215 -5.39 5.84 15.40
CA VAL A 215 -5.54 7.21 14.91
C VAL A 215 -6.97 7.70 15.21
N PRO A 216 -7.18 9.02 15.40
CA PRO A 216 -8.50 9.57 15.64
C PRO A 216 -9.50 9.23 14.53
N GLU A 217 -10.75 8.96 14.89
CA GLU A 217 -11.82 8.61 13.94
C GLU A 217 -12.12 9.73 12.93
N ASN A 218 -11.87 10.99 13.30
CA ASN A 218 -12.03 12.15 12.42
C ASN A 218 -10.83 12.39 11.50
N ASN A 219 -9.77 11.57 11.58
CA ASN A 219 -8.60 11.64 10.71
C ASN A 219 -8.03 10.22 10.46
N PRO A 220 -8.81 9.34 9.83
CA PRO A 220 -8.40 7.97 9.56
C PRO A 220 -7.28 7.90 8.51
N MET A 221 -6.74 6.71 8.31
CA MET A 221 -5.89 6.36 7.16
C MET A 221 -6.78 5.67 6.13
N ILE A 222 -6.93 6.27 4.96
CA ILE A 222 -7.75 5.72 3.88
C ILE A 222 -6.88 4.80 3.03
N LEU A 223 -7.36 3.59 2.76
CA LEU A 223 -6.74 2.65 1.83
C LEU A 223 -7.57 2.67 0.55
N LEU A 224 -6.92 2.73 -0.60
CA LEU A 224 -7.57 2.73 -1.91
C LEU A 224 -7.29 1.41 -2.62
N ASP A 225 -8.33 0.84 -3.23
CA ASP A 225 -8.21 -0.41 -3.97
C ASP A 225 -7.21 -0.25 -5.14
N GLY A 226 -6.27 -1.18 -5.25
CA GLY A 226 -5.18 -1.14 -6.23
C GLY A 226 -4.07 -0.08 -5.98
N ALA A 227 -4.23 0.86 -5.04
CA ALA A 227 -3.19 1.84 -4.72
C ALA A 227 -2.16 1.26 -3.72
N ILE A 228 -1.13 0.63 -4.26
CA ILE A 228 -0.12 -0.11 -3.52
C ILE A 228 1.27 0.52 -3.65
N CYS A 229 2.16 0.22 -2.71
CA CYS A 229 3.55 0.61 -2.87
C CYS A 229 4.19 -0.23 -3.99
N HIS A 230 4.54 0.42 -5.10
CA HIS A 230 5.31 -0.18 -6.17
C HIS A 230 6.82 -0.16 -5.92
N ALA A 231 7.30 0.57 -4.91
CA ALA A 231 8.70 0.61 -4.51
C ALA A 231 9.69 0.94 -5.65
N ASP A 232 9.25 1.71 -6.66
CA ASP A 232 10.07 2.05 -7.84
C ASP A 232 11.31 2.88 -7.47
N TYR A 233 11.33 3.47 -6.27
CA TYR A 233 12.45 4.21 -5.71
C TYR A 233 13.02 3.57 -4.43
N GLN A 234 12.48 2.41 -4.03
CA GLN A 234 12.82 1.69 -2.79
C GLN A 234 13.29 0.27 -3.11
N LYS A 235 14.17 0.15 -4.11
CA LYS A 235 14.81 -1.12 -4.53
C LYS A 235 13.80 -2.24 -4.83
N PHE A 236 12.67 -1.92 -5.45
CA PHE A 236 11.63 -2.88 -5.83
C PHE A 236 11.09 -3.75 -4.68
N CYS A 237 11.02 -3.21 -3.46
CA CYS A 237 10.36 -3.89 -2.34
C CYS A 237 9.02 -4.52 -2.76
N THR A 238 8.92 -5.84 -2.64
CA THR A 238 7.80 -6.65 -3.17
C THR A 238 6.62 -6.75 -2.20
N ARG A 239 6.67 -6.07 -1.05
CA ARG A 239 5.61 -6.11 -0.01
C ARG A 239 4.24 -5.67 -0.52
N SER A 240 4.19 -4.82 -1.55
CA SER A 240 2.95 -4.40 -2.24
C SER A 240 1.85 -3.96 -1.26
N GLU A 241 2.27 -3.22 -0.22
CA GLU A 241 1.41 -2.74 0.84
C GLU A 241 0.48 -1.65 0.35
N TYR A 242 -0.67 -1.49 0.99
CA TYR A 242 -1.48 -0.33 0.72
C TYR A 242 -0.75 0.94 1.09
N VAL A 243 -0.87 1.93 0.23
CA VAL A 243 -0.50 3.29 0.56
C VAL A 243 -1.61 3.88 1.43
N PHE A 244 -1.23 4.51 2.54
CA PHE A 244 -2.18 5.21 3.41
C PHE A 244 -2.38 6.65 2.93
N TRP A 245 -3.64 7.06 2.83
CA TRP A 245 -4.05 8.38 2.39
C TRP A 245 -4.75 9.15 3.52
N ARG A 246 -4.65 10.48 3.50
CA ARG A 246 -5.53 11.35 4.27
C ARG A 246 -6.74 11.72 3.42
N GLU A 247 -7.90 11.84 4.05
CA GLU A 247 -9.12 12.30 3.37
C GLU A 247 -8.94 13.65 2.67
N ILE A 248 -8.16 14.57 3.25
CA ILE A 248 -7.87 15.88 2.61
C ILE A 248 -7.18 15.78 1.24
N TRP A 249 -6.52 14.65 0.95
CA TRP A 249 -5.85 14.39 -0.34
C TRP A 249 -6.78 13.75 -1.36
N LEU A 250 -8.02 13.47 -0.98
CA LEU A 250 -9.01 12.76 -1.78
C LEU A 250 -10.21 13.67 -2.03
N GLU A 251 -10.84 13.48 -3.18
CA GLU A 251 -12.07 14.14 -3.58
C GLU A 251 -13.12 13.07 -3.80
N LYS A 252 -14.23 13.15 -3.08
CA LYS A 252 -15.35 12.24 -3.30
C LYS A 252 -16.00 12.57 -4.64
N ILE A 253 -16.13 11.56 -5.50
CA ILE A 253 -16.86 11.70 -6.77
C ILE A 253 -18.29 11.22 -6.52
N GLU A 254 -19.25 12.12 -6.62
CA GLU A 254 -20.66 11.73 -6.63
C GLU A 254 -21.04 11.20 -8.01
N SER A 255 -21.99 10.26 -8.04
CA SER A 255 -22.43 9.57 -9.26
C SER A 255 -22.93 10.49 -10.38
N GLY A 256 -23.19 11.77 -10.11
CA GLY A 256 -23.62 12.77 -11.09
C GLY A 256 -22.47 13.43 -11.88
N ASP A 257 -21.23 13.37 -11.40
CA ASP A 257 -20.09 14.06 -12.04
C ASP A 257 -19.47 13.26 -13.20
N GLU A 258 -19.88 12.00 -13.40
CA GLU A 258 -19.33 11.10 -14.42
C GLU A 258 -19.49 11.64 -15.85
N GLN A 259 -20.52 12.46 -16.13
CA GLN A 259 -20.75 13.03 -17.47
C GLN A 259 -19.80 14.18 -17.83
N VAL A 260 -19.32 14.95 -16.84
CA VAL A 260 -18.44 16.11 -17.10
C VAL A 260 -17.01 15.66 -17.38
N VAL A 261 -16.55 14.60 -16.72
CA VAL A 261 -15.16 14.13 -16.85
C VAL A 261 -14.93 13.35 -18.15
N SER A 262 -15.95 12.61 -18.64
CA SER A 262 -15.87 11.94 -19.95
C SER A 262 -15.80 12.96 -21.11
N ALA A 263 -16.52 14.08 -20.99
CA ALA A 263 -16.51 15.14 -22.01
C ALA A 263 -15.16 15.89 -22.09
N CYS A 264 -14.44 16.03 -20.97
CA CYS A 264 -13.11 16.64 -20.96
C CYS A 264 -12.03 15.75 -21.61
N PHE A 265 -12.24 14.44 -21.72
CA PHE A 265 -11.29 13.52 -22.37
C PHE A 265 -11.48 13.41 -23.89
N GLU A 266 -12.66 13.75 -24.42
CA GLU A 266 -12.97 13.68 -25.86
C GLU A 266 -12.77 15.03 -26.60
N GLY A 267 -12.44 16.10 -25.88
CA GLY A 267 -12.38 17.47 -26.37
C GLY A 267 -11.01 17.99 -26.80
N GLU A 268 -10.23 17.24 -27.58
CA GLU A 268 -9.05 17.79 -28.30
C GLU A 268 -9.07 17.36 -29.78
N THR A 269 -9.95 17.97 -30.58
CA THR A 269 -9.70 18.26 -32.00
C THR A 269 -10.45 19.52 -32.44
N CYS A 270 -10.02 20.69 -31.97
CA CYS A 270 -10.36 21.96 -32.62
C CYS A 270 -9.50 22.12 -33.88
N ALA A 271 -9.94 21.57 -35.01
CA ALA A 271 -9.42 21.94 -36.32
C ALA A 271 -10.25 23.11 -36.87
N ALA A 272 -9.65 24.29 -36.86
CA ALA A 272 -10.17 25.49 -37.50
C ALA A 272 -10.25 25.30 -39.03
N GLY A 273 -11.47 25.14 -39.56
CA GLY A 273 -11.76 25.24 -40.99
C GLY A 273 -11.93 26.70 -41.40
N LYS A 274 -10.95 27.25 -42.12
CA LYS A 274 -11.05 28.56 -42.77
C LYS A 274 -12.09 28.50 -43.89
N SER A 275 -12.93 29.52 -43.95
CA SER A 275 -13.79 29.84 -45.08
C SER A 275 -12.96 30.26 -46.30
N ASN A 276 -13.25 29.66 -47.45
CA ASN A 276 -13.35 30.30 -48.77
C ASN A 276 -14.21 29.41 -49.67
#